data_AF-A0A482VH26-F1
#
_entry.id   AF-A0A482VH26-F1
#
_cell.length_a   1.000
_cell.length_b   1.000
_cell.length_c   1.000
_cell.angle_alpha   90.00
_cell.angle_beta   90.00
_cell.angle_gamma   90.00
#
_symmetry.space_group_name_H-M   'P 1'
#
loop_
_entity.id
_entity.type
_entity.pdbx_description
1 polymer ?
#
loop_
_entity_poly.entity_id
_entity_poly.type
_entity_poly.pdbx_seq_one_letter_code
_entity_poly.pdbx_strand_id
1 'polypeptide(L)'
;MADPKYADLPGIAHDEPDVYETNDLPESEQAADFFEDENDAIERIHISASEAFNKFKGKFLKANNVDFSERISKRIRTGYDARSGDWELVGEGEKETALQKYQRLQCEMKELLEEVTKLQNDKNGEETSCLITSNQVEQGLKKLTDLKLEESLGADVISSISDPQGTQIKKLLSQLEQFKASAREKPESQAESDGSSIVYQLSYRPEQARLAQTTRVAELESRLHRLESVLGTSNDKLTRLASATSKGTLMETAQYLSATASLLDSAQLDHIEGRLSCLQQKLDVIAEKKKQIAQDEEKDKM
;
A
#
# COMPACT_ATOMS: atom_id res chain seq x y z
N MET A 1 46.66 23.91 39.60
CA MET A 1 48.12 24.20 39.65
C MET A 1 48.37 25.25 38.59
N ALA A 2 48.93 26.41 38.97
CA ALA A 2 49.12 27.51 38.04
C ALA A 2 50.17 27.13 36.98
N ASP A 3 49.87 27.44 35.72
CA ASP A 3 50.74 27.14 34.59
C ASP A 3 52.04 27.97 34.75
N PRO A 4 53.23 27.34 34.74
CA PRO A 4 54.50 28.01 35.09
C PRO A 4 54.86 29.17 34.15
N LYS A 5 54.23 29.22 32.96
CA LYS A 5 54.39 30.31 32.00
C LYS A 5 53.78 31.63 32.48
N TYR A 6 52.79 31.58 33.37
CA TYR A 6 52.02 32.75 33.80
C TYR A 6 52.19 33.06 35.29
N ALA A 7 53.00 32.29 36.02
CA ALA A 7 53.17 32.40 37.46
C ALA A 7 53.83 33.71 37.94
N ASP A 8 54.73 34.29 37.14
CA ASP A 8 55.49 35.50 37.51
C ASP A 8 54.88 36.80 36.97
N LEU A 9 53.74 36.74 36.28
CA LEU A 9 53.10 37.90 35.66
C LEU A 9 52.12 38.58 36.64
N PRO A 10 52.28 39.88 36.91
CA PRO A 10 51.36 40.61 37.78
C PRO A 10 50.01 40.82 37.08
N GLY A 11 48.91 40.62 37.82
CA GLY A 11 47.54 40.92 37.35
C GLY A 11 46.80 39.77 36.67
N ILE A 12 47.27 38.53 36.79
CA ILE A 12 46.56 37.35 36.30
C ILE A 12 45.64 36.81 37.41
N ALA A 13 44.37 36.61 37.08
CA ALA A 13 43.40 36.00 37.99
C ALA A 13 43.62 34.47 38.01
N HIS A 14 44.01 33.93 39.16
CA HIS A 14 44.29 32.50 39.32
C HIS A 14 43.13 31.70 39.93
N ASP A 15 42.19 32.39 40.58
CA ASP A 15 41.08 31.80 41.34
C ASP A 15 39.71 32.09 40.70
N GLU A 16 39.70 32.54 39.44
CA GLU A 16 38.48 32.73 38.67
C GLU A 16 38.31 31.55 37.69
N PRO A 17 37.08 31.10 37.43
CA PRO A 17 36.85 30.09 36.42
C PRO A 17 37.20 30.64 35.04
N ASP A 18 37.93 29.85 34.26
CA ASP A 18 38.30 30.21 32.88
C ASP A 18 37.07 30.40 31.97
N VAL A 19 35.94 29.77 32.31
CA VAL A 19 34.68 29.81 31.55
C VAL A 19 33.51 30.07 32.49
N TYR A 20 32.72 31.09 32.19
CA TYR A 20 31.44 31.34 32.86
C TYR A 20 30.32 30.91 31.91
N GLU A 21 29.73 29.75 32.19
CA GLU A 21 28.58 29.22 31.46
C GLU A 21 27.36 29.09 32.37
N THR A 22 26.18 29.15 31.76
CA THR A 22 24.92 28.83 32.43
C THR A 22 24.80 27.33 32.61
N ASN A 23 24.20 26.87 33.72
CA ASN A 23 23.91 25.44 33.91
C ASN A 23 23.07 24.93 32.74
N ASP A 24 23.66 24.07 31.91
CA ASP A 24 23.00 23.56 30.71
C ASP A 24 21.91 22.57 31.13
N LEU A 25 20.65 22.91 30.83
CA LEU A 25 19.53 22.00 31.04
C LEU A 25 19.59 20.92 29.97
N PRO A 26 19.39 19.63 30.30
CA PRO A 26 19.42 18.58 29.30
C PRO A 26 18.42 18.88 28.18
N GLU A 27 18.83 18.73 26.91
CA GLU A 27 18.01 19.06 25.72
C GLU A 27 16.60 18.43 25.77
N SER A 28 16.46 17.29 26.45
CA SER A 28 15.18 16.61 26.69
C SER A 28 14.14 17.41 27.49
N GLU A 29 14.57 18.39 28.30
CA GLU A 29 13.69 19.29 29.06
C GLU A 29 13.34 20.56 28.26
N GLN A 30 14.00 20.81 27.13
CA GLN A 30 13.76 21.98 26.26
C GLN A 30 12.72 21.70 25.16
N ALA A 31 12.47 20.42 24.85
CA ALA A 31 11.39 20.01 23.96
C ALA A 31 10.05 20.11 24.70
N ALA A 32 9.51 21.34 24.80
CA ALA A 32 8.08 21.50 25.01
C ALA A 32 7.40 20.94 23.75
N ASP A 33 6.85 19.74 23.84
CA ASP A 33 5.95 19.21 22.82
C ASP A 33 4.83 20.24 22.63
N PHE A 34 4.90 21.01 21.55
CA PHE A 34 3.84 21.93 21.13
C PHE A 34 2.66 21.08 20.66
N PHE A 35 1.88 20.58 21.61
CA PHE A 35 0.56 20.05 21.32
C PHE A 35 -0.34 21.25 21.02
N GLU A 36 -0.79 21.37 19.77
CA GLU A 36 -1.92 22.27 19.48
C GLU A 36 -3.11 21.79 20.30
N ASP A 37 -3.51 22.60 21.27
CA ASP A 37 -4.67 22.39 22.14
C ASP A 37 -5.86 21.88 21.32
N GLU A 38 -6.51 20.83 21.83
CA GLU A 38 -7.75 20.32 21.24
C GLU A 38 -8.81 21.42 21.32
N ASN A 39 -9.18 21.98 20.16
CA ASN A 39 -10.20 23.01 20.07
C ASN A 39 -11.55 22.33 19.78
N ASP A 40 -12.51 22.46 20.69
CA ASP A 40 -13.86 21.88 20.59
C ASP A 40 -14.62 22.32 19.32
N ALA A 41 -14.22 23.43 18.69
CA ALA A 41 -14.81 23.92 17.44
C ALA A 41 -14.26 23.26 16.16
N ILE A 42 -13.22 22.42 16.25
CA ILE A 42 -12.54 21.82 15.10
C ILE A 42 -12.60 20.29 15.20
N GLU A 43 -13.30 19.67 14.25
CA GLU A 43 -13.30 18.20 14.10
C GLU A 43 -12.02 17.76 13.37
N ARG A 44 -11.13 17.05 14.09
CA ARG A 44 -9.90 16.48 13.52
C ARG A 44 -10.20 15.09 12.94
N ILE A 45 -10.29 15.00 11.62
CA ILE A 45 -10.49 13.72 10.93
C ILE A 45 -9.13 13.06 10.66
N HIS A 46 -8.94 11.84 11.17
CA HIS A 46 -7.73 11.06 10.89
C HIS A 46 -7.74 10.56 9.44
N ILE A 47 -6.71 10.92 8.67
CA ILE A 47 -6.57 10.53 7.27
C ILE A 47 -5.66 9.30 7.18
N SER A 48 -6.23 8.16 6.77
CA SER A 48 -5.46 6.97 6.41
C SER A 48 -5.30 6.88 4.90
N ALA A 49 -4.05 7.02 4.40
CA ALA A 49 -3.75 6.92 2.97
C ALA A 49 -4.13 5.55 2.39
N SER A 50 -3.94 4.47 3.16
CA SER A 50 -4.30 3.11 2.75
C SER A 50 -5.81 2.92 2.63
N GLU A 51 -6.58 3.47 3.58
CA GLU A 51 -8.03 3.41 3.53
C GLU A 51 -8.59 4.25 2.37
N ALA A 52 -8.07 5.47 2.20
CA ALA A 52 -8.42 6.33 1.07
C ALA A 52 -8.11 5.66 -0.27
N PHE A 53 -6.93 5.07 -0.43
CA PHE A 53 -6.57 4.33 -1.64
C PHE A 53 -7.57 3.20 -1.93
N ASN A 54 -7.89 2.38 -0.93
CA ASN A 54 -8.85 1.29 -1.10
C ASN A 54 -10.26 1.78 -1.46
N LYS A 55 -10.70 2.94 -0.93
CA LYS A 55 -12.00 3.55 -1.27
C LYS A 55 -12.09 4.00 -2.73
N PHE A 56 -10.97 4.37 -3.35
CA PHE A 56 -10.92 4.81 -4.75
C PHE A 56 -10.35 3.78 -5.71
N LYS A 57 -9.84 2.65 -5.20
CA LYS A 57 -9.32 1.55 -6.02
C LYS A 57 -10.43 1.01 -6.93
N GLY A 58 -10.15 0.96 -8.23
CA GLY A 58 -11.10 0.49 -9.24
C GLY A 58 -12.10 1.55 -9.73
N LYS A 59 -12.08 2.77 -9.19
CA LYS A 59 -12.81 3.91 -9.76
C LYS A 59 -11.88 4.64 -10.72
N PHE A 60 -12.33 4.83 -11.97
CA PHE A 60 -11.56 5.51 -13.01
C PHE A 60 -12.33 6.73 -13.52
N LEU A 61 -11.59 7.75 -13.95
CA LEU A 61 -12.14 8.96 -14.54
C LEU A 61 -11.79 8.99 -16.04
N LYS A 62 -12.78 9.25 -16.88
CA LYS A 62 -12.57 9.44 -18.33
C LYS A 62 -12.29 10.93 -18.60
N ALA A 63 -11.15 11.23 -19.21
CA ALA A 63 -10.70 12.60 -19.49
C ALA A 63 -10.86 13.02 -20.97
N ASN A 64 -11.39 12.15 -21.84
CA ASN A 64 -11.30 12.33 -23.30
C ASN A 64 -12.03 13.56 -23.85
N ASN A 65 -13.14 13.98 -23.24
CA ASN A 65 -13.98 15.10 -23.70
C ASN A 65 -14.12 16.22 -22.65
N VAL A 66 -13.14 16.36 -21.75
CA VAL A 66 -13.17 17.38 -20.70
C VAL A 66 -12.71 18.73 -21.28
N ASP A 67 -13.61 19.70 -21.30
CA ASP A 67 -13.33 21.08 -21.72
C ASP A 67 -14.03 22.05 -20.76
N PHE A 68 -13.24 22.79 -19.97
CA PHE A 68 -13.73 23.83 -19.04
C PHE A 68 -13.80 25.22 -19.70
N SER A 69 -13.40 25.36 -20.97
CA SER A 69 -13.56 26.62 -21.67
C SER A 69 -15.04 26.88 -21.97
N GLU A 70 -15.50 28.11 -21.74
CA GLU A 70 -16.88 28.56 -21.95
C GLU A 70 -17.28 28.65 -23.44
N ARG A 71 -16.86 27.70 -24.28
CA ARG A 71 -17.33 27.64 -25.67
C ARG A 71 -18.75 27.08 -25.70
N ILE A 72 -19.66 27.87 -26.24
CA ILE A 72 -21.07 27.49 -26.44
C ILE A 72 -21.12 26.31 -27.42
N SER A 73 -21.67 25.18 -26.96
CA SER A 73 -21.76 23.94 -27.73
C SER A 73 -23.16 23.34 -27.59
N LYS A 74 -23.55 22.47 -28.54
CA LYS A 74 -24.85 21.80 -28.52
C LYS A 74 -25.00 20.76 -27.40
N ARG A 75 -23.89 20.25 -26.84
CA ARG A 75 -23.88 19.29 -25.73
C ARG A 75 -23.54 20.02 -24.43
N ILE A 76 -24.21 19.63 -23.34
CA ILE A 76 -23.82 20.05 -21.99
C ILE A 76 -22.41 19.52 -21.74
N ARG A 77 -21.46 20.43 -21.54
CA ARG A 77 -20.09 20.08 -21.17
C ARG A 77 -20.05 19.93 -19.66
N THR A 78 -20.12 18.69 -19.21
CA THR A 78 -19.79 18.32 -17.84
C THR A 78 -18.29 17.99 -17.80
N GLY A 79 -17.64 18.21 -16.65
CA GLY A 79 -16.19 17.97 -16.49
C GLY A 79 -15.81 16.49 -16.55
N TYR A 80 -14.98 16.02 -15.63
CA TYR A 80 -14.60 14.61 -15.58
C TYR A 80 -15.83 13.70 -15.43
N ASP A 81 -15.90 12.67 -16.27
CA ASP A 81 -16.95 11.66 -16.16
C ASP A 81 -16.44 10.49 -15.31
N ALA A 82 -17.16 10.24 -14.21
CA ALA A 82 -16.90 9.14 -13.27
C ALA A 82 -17.68 7.86 -13.61
N ARG A 83 -18.36 7.85 -14.77
CA ARG A 83 -18.96 6.64 -15.36
C ARG A 83 -17.84 5.69 -15.81
N SER A 84 -17.43 4.84 -14.88
CA SER A 84 -16.57 3.69 -15.11
C SER A 84 -17.25 2.42 -14.59
N GLY A 85 -17.73 1.57 -15.49
CA GLY A 85 -18.24 0.24 -15.19
C GLY A 85 -18.51 -0.59 -16.45
N ASP A 86 -18.39 -1.91 -16.33
CA ASP A 86 -18.62 -2.88 -17.43
C ASP A 86 -20.10 -2.98 -17.85
N TRP A 87 -21.01 -2.28 -17.16
CA TRP A 87 -22.46 -2.32 -17.37
C TRP A 87 -23.05 -0.95 -17.71
N GLU A 88 -22.33 -0.15 -18.49
CA GLU A 88 -22.82 1.16 -18.90
C GLU A 88 -23.53 1.04 -20.25
N LEU A 89 -24.74 1.60 -20.35
CA LEU A 89 -25.40 1.87 -21.62
C LEU A 89 -24.95 3.26 -22.10
N VAL A 90 -24.46 3.35 -23.33
CA VAL A 90 -24.10 4.65 -23.92
C VAL A 90 -25.38 5.47 -24.10
N GLY A 91 -25.32 6.77 -23.80
CA GLY A 91 -26.42 7.69 -24.11
C GLY A 91 -26.64 7.82 -25.63
N GLU A 92 -27.86 8.18 -26.02
CA GLU A 92 -28.26 8.31 -27.42
C GLU A 92 -27.35 9.30 -28.19
N GLY A 93 -26.68 8.82 -29.25
CA GLY A 93 -25.83 9.64 -30.12
C GLY A 93 -24.31 9.55 -29.91
N GLU A 94 -23.82 8.60 -29.11
CA GLU A 94 -22.39 8.25 -29.02
C GLU A 94 -22.09 6.86 -29.60
N LYS A 95 -20.87 6.66 -30.11
CA LYS A 95 -20.47 5.38 -30.74
C LYS A 95 -20.16 4.34 -29.67
N GLU A 96 -20.96 3.28 -29.62
CA GLU A 96 -20.77 2.14 -28.73
C GLU A 96 -19.48 1.37 -29.06
N THR A 97 -18.79 0.88 -28.01
CA THR A 97 -17.73 -0.13 -28.20
C THR A 97 -18.35 -1.49 -28.53
N ALA A 98 -17.60 -2.38 -29.19
CA ALA A 98 -18.11 -3.70 -29.59
C ALA A 98 -18.59 -4.55 -28.39
N LEU A 99 -17.88 -4.47 -27.26
CA LEU A 99 -18.23 -5.17 -26.02
C LEU A 99 -19.49 -4.60 -25.37
N GLN A 100 -19.65 -3.28 -25.38
CA GLN A 100 -20.82 -2.60 -24.84
C GLN A 100 -22.07 -2.81 -25.70
N LYS A 101 -21.92 -2.78 -27.03
CA LYS A 101 -22.98 -3.15 -27.97
C LYS A 101 -23.42 -4.61 -27.77
N TYR A 102 -22.46 -5.51 -27.56
CA TYR A 102 -22.76 -6.90 -27.24
C TYR A 102 -23.59 -7.04 -25.96
N GLN A 103 -23.23 -6.33 -24.89
CA GLN A 103 -23.96 -6.36 -23.62
C GLN A 103 -25.35 -5.73 -23.76
N ARG A 104 -25.49 -4.61 -24.47
CA ARG A 104 -26.80 -4.01 -24.78
C ARG A 104 -27.68 -4.99 -25.54
N LEU A 105 -27.17 -5.60 -26.62
CA LEU A 105 -27.90 -6.60 -27.39
C LEU A 105 -28.29 -7.82 -26.53
N GLN A 106 -27.43 -8.24 -25.59
CA GLN A 106 -27.76 -9.30 -24.66
C GLN A 106 -28.93 -8.91 -23.74
N CYS A 107 -28.98 -7.67 -23.27
CA CYS A 107 -30.10 -7.15 -22.48
C CYS A 107 -31.37 -7.01 -23.33
N GLU A 108 -31.29 -6.40 -24.52
CA GLU A 108 -32.42 -6.21 -25.43
C GLU A 108 -33.02 -7.55 -25.90
N MET A 109 -32.20 -8.56 -26.17
CA MET A 109 -32.70 -9.90 -26.53
C MET A 109 -33.37 -10.62 -25.36
N LYS A 110 -32.92 -10.38 -24.11
CA LYS A 110 -33.59 -10.90 -22.92
C LYS A 110 -34.93 -10.21 -22.68
N GLU A 111 -34.96 -8.89 -22.82
CA GLU A 111 -36.19 -8.09 -22.72
C GLU A 111 -37.20 -8.51 -23.78
N LEU A 112 -36.76 -8.67 -25.04
CA LEU A 112 -37.61 -9.19 -26.12
C LEU A 112 -38.14 -10.60 -25.83
N LEU A 113 -37.34 -11.47 -25.21
CA LEU A 113 -37.79 -12.80 -24.79
C LEU A 113 -38.87 -12.70 -23.70
N GLU A 114 -38.71 -11.79 -22.74
CA GLU A 114 -39.73 -11.52 -21.71
C GLU A 114 -41.02 -10.94 -22.30
N GLU A 115 -40.94 -10.05 -23.28
CA GLU A 115 -42.13 -9.52 -23.96
C GLU A 115 -42.86 -10.59 -24.79
N VAL A 116 -42.12 -11.41 -25.55
CA VAL A 116 -42.71 -12.49 -26.35
C VAL A 116 -43.36 -13.54 -25.46
N THR A 117 -42.76 -13.87 -24.31
CA THR A 117 -43.35 -14.81 -23.34
C THR A 117 -44.59 -14.21 -22.65
N LYS A 118 -44.59 -12.91 -22.31
CA LYS A 118 -45.79 -12.20 -21.82
C LYS A 118 -46.91 -12.23 -22.86
N LEU A 119 -46.63 -11.87 -24.11
CA LEU A 119 -47.59 -11.93 -25.23
C LEU A 119 -48.08 -13.34 -25.51
N GLN A 120 -47.26 -14.37 -25.30
CA GLN A 120 -47.68 -15.77 -25.41
C GLN A 120 -48.62 -16.20 -24.28
N ASN A 121 -48.43 -15.67 -23.07
CA ASN A 121 -49.31 -15.92 -21.94
C ASN A 121 -50.64 -15.15 -22.04
N ASP A 122 -50.62 -13.96 -22.64
CA ASP A 122 -51.81 -13.11 -22.86
C ASP A 122 -52.67 -13.55 -24.07
N LYS A 123 -52.17 -14.51 -24.86
CA LYS A 123 -52.75 -15.01 -26.13
C LYS A 123 -53.97 -15.95 -26.00
N ASN A 124 -54.77 -15.79 -24.95
CA ASN A 124 -56.09 -16.42 -24.87
C ASN A 124 -57.21 -15.58 -25.54
N GLY A 125 -56.88 -14.44 -26.17
CA GLY A 125 -57.86 -13.44 -26.62
C GLY A 125 -57.91 -13.13 -28.12
N GLU A 126 -56.82 -12.72 -28.77
CA GLU A 126 -56.86 -12.23 -30.17
C GLU A 126 -55.59 -12.57 -30.96
N GLU A 127 -55.77 -12.93 -32.24
CA GLU A 127 -54.72 -13.27 -33.20
C GLU A 127 -53.80 -12.08 -33.49
N THR A 128 -52.82 -11.86 -32.63
CA THR A 128 -51.64 -11.09 -32.97
C THR A 128 -50.60 -12.02 -33.59
N SER A 129 -50.42 -11.88 -34.90
CA SER A 129 -49.34 -12.49 -35.69
C SER A 129 -47.98 -11.99 -35.20
N CYS A 130 -47.51 -12.54 -34.08
CA CYS A 130 -46.11 -12.46 -33.70
C CYS A 130 -45.37 -13.46 -34.62
N LEU A 131 -44.78 -12.94 -35.69
CA LEU A 131 -43.96 -13.73 -36.64
C LEU A 131 -42.71 -14.32 -35.96
N ILE A 132 -42.35 -13.81 -34.79
CA ILE A 132 -41.17 -14.19 -34.01
C ILE A 132 -41.60 -15.16 -32.91
N THR A 133 -41.17 -16.42 -33.00
CA THR A 133 -41.40 -17.43 -31.96
C THR A 133 -40.39 -17.26 -30.81
N SER A 134 -40.78 -17.50 -29.55
CA SER A 134 -39.84 -17.46 -28.41
C SER A 134 -38.59 -18.32 -28.66
N ASN A 135 -38.78 -19.49 -29.28
CA ASN A 135 -37.71 -20.40 -29.69
C ASN A 135 -36.67 -19.74 -30.62
N GLN A 136 -37.07 -18.81 -31.50
CA GLN A 136 -36.14 -18.11 -32.38
C GLN A 136 -35.30 -17.07 -31.62
N VAL A 137 -35.91 -16.37 -30.65
CA VAL A 137 -35.21 -15.43 -29.77
C VAL A 137 -34.23 -16.16 -28.85
N GLU A 138 -34.63 -17.31 -28.30
CA GLU A 138 -33.76 -18.19 -27.51
C GLU A 138 -32.56 -18.71 -28.31
N GLN A 139 -32.78 -19.14 -29.56
CA GLN A 139 -31.69 -19.56 -30.44
C GLN A 139 -30.74 -18.40 -30.77
N GLY A 140 -31.26 -17.19 -30.97
CA GLY A 140 -30.45 -16.00 -31.17
C GLY A 140 -29.60 -15.67 -29.93
N LEU A 141 -30.17 -15.81 -28.73
CA LEU A 141 -29.46 -15.56 -27.47
C LEU A 141 -28.34 -16.60 -27.26
N LYS A 142 -28.60 -17.88 -27.58
CA LYS A 142 -27.59 -18.94 -27.56
C LYS A 142 -26.43 -18.65 -28.53
N LYS A 143 -26.73 -18.25 -29.76
CA LYS A 143 -25.71 -17.83 -30.73
C LYS A 143 -24.88 -16.64 -30.23
N LEU A 144 -25.52 -15.66 -29.60
CA LEU A 144 -24.83 -14.52 -29.01
C LEU A 144 -23.92 -14.93 -27.84
N THR A 145 -24.33 -15.91 -27.02
CA THR A 145 -23.47 -16.44 -25.95
C THR A 145 -22.32 -17.31 -26.47
N ASP A 146 -22.54 -18.09 -27.53
CA ASP A 146 -21.53 -18.98 -28.14
C ASP A 146 -20.42 -18.21 -28.86
N LEU A 147 -20.77 -17.08 -29.49
CA LEU A 147 -19.81 -16.11 -30.05
C LEU A 147 -18.78 -15.62 -29.02
N LYS A 148 -19.04 -15.82 -27.72
CA LYS A 148 -18.22 -15.33 -26.61
C LYS A 148 -17.13 -16.30 -26.14
N LEU A 149 -17.00 -17.52 -26.69
CA LEU A 149 -16.16 -18.54 -26.01
C LEU A 149 -15.09 -19.28 -26.80
N GLU A 150 -15.04 -19.31 -28.13
CA GLU A 150 -14.11 -20.28 -28.76
C GLU A 150 -13.49 -19.88 -30.11
N GLU A 151 -14.19 -19.10 -30.93
CA GLU A 151 -13.83 -19.04 -32.35
C GLU A 151 -12.81 -17.95 -32.74
N SER A 152 -12.57 -16.93 -31.89
CA SER A 152 -11.66 -15.84 -32.24
C SER A 152 -10.23 -16.00 -31.74
N LEU A 153 -9.96 -16.94 -30.81
CA LEU A 153 -8.62 -17.09 -30.23
C LEU A 153 -7.99 -18.45 -30.51
N GLY A 154 -8.74 -19.54 -30.65
CA GLY A 154 -8.15 -20.87 -30.91
C GLY A 154 -7.27 -21.38 -29.75
N ALA A 155 -7.32 -22.68 -29.49
CA ALA A 155 -6.47 -23.31 -28.47
C ALA A 155 -4.96 -23.09 -28.74
N ASP A 156 -4.60 -22.89 -30.01
CA ASP A 156 -3.23 -22.66 -30.46
C ASP A 156 -2.68 -21.29 -30.04
N VAL A 157 -3.49 -20.23 -30.04
CA VAL A 157 -3.00 -18.90 -29.62
C VAL A 157 -2.85 -18.83 -28.10
N ILE A 158 -3.74 -19.49 -27.35
CA ILE A 158 -3.65 -19.57 -25.88
C ILE A 158 -2.38 -20.34 -25.45
N SER A 159 -2.05 -21.44 -26.13
CA SER A 159 -0.79 -22.17 -25.88
C SER A 159 0.45 -21.36 -26.29
N SER A 160 0.35 -20.57 -27.37
CA SER A 160 1.43 -19.69 -27.83
C SER A 160 1.62 -18.42 -26.98
N ILE A 161 0.57 -17.92 -26.34
CA ILE A 161 0.62 -16.79 -25.38
C ILE A 161 1.16 -17.28 -24.03
N SER A 162 0.86 -18.52 -23.65
CA SER A 162 1.29 -19.10 -22.37
C SER A 162 2.79 -19.33 -22.30
N ASP A 163 3.44 -19.73 -23.40
CA ASP A 163 4.91 -19.79 -23.49
C ASP A 163 5.43 -19.60 -24.93
N PRO A 164 5.46 -18.36 -25.44
CA PRO A 164 5.98 -18.04 -26.77
C PRO A 164 7.49 -18.30 -26.86
N GLN A 165 8.19 -18.21 -25.74
CA GLN A 165 9.65 -18.36 -25.65
C GLN A 165 10.04 -19.85 -25.75
N GLY A 166 9.37 -20.73 -25.01
CA GLY A 166 9.67 -22.17 -24.99
C GLY A 166 9.46 -22.86 -26.34
N THR A 167 8.43 -22.47 -27.09
CA THR A 167 8.14 -23.04 -28.42
C THR A 167 9.16 -22.59 -29.47
N GLN A 168 9.62 -21.35 -29.40
CA GLN A 168 10.68 -20.83 -30.28
C GLN A 168 12.04 -21.47 -29.98
N ILE A 169 12.36 -21.68 -28.69
CA ILE A 169 13.61 -22.35 -28.25
C ILE A 169 13.66 -23.79 -28.77
N LYS A 170 12.57 -24.56 -28.68
CA LYS A 170 12.52 -25.95 -29.18
C LYS A 170 12.70 -26.02 -30.70
N LYS A 171 12.10 -25.10 -31.46
CA LYS A 171 12.31 -25.01 -32.92
C LYS A 171 13.76 -24.67 -33.27
N LEU A 172 14.38 -23.73 -32.55
CA LEU A 172 15.78 -23.34 -32.76
C LEU A 172 16.74 -24.49 -32.42
N LEU A 173 16.51 -25.21 -31.31
CA LEU A 173 17.30 -26.39 -30.95
C LEU A 173 17.18 -27.49 -32.00
N SER A 174 15.98 -27.75 -32.51
CA SER A 174 15.77 -28.73 -33.58
C SER A 174 16.49 -28.34 -34.88
N GLN A 175 16.48 -27.05 -35.25
CA GLN A 175 17.22 -26.55 -36.40
C GLN A 175 18.74 -26.64 -36.20
N LEU A 176 19.24 -26.37 -35.00
CA LEU A 176 20.66 -26.54 -34.65
C LEU A 176 21.08 -28.02 -34.66
N GLU A 177 20.22 -28.94 -34.21
CA GLU A 177 20.47 -30.38 -34.28
C GLU A 177 20.47 -30.89 -35.73
N GLN A 178 19.53 -30.41 -36.57
CA GLN A 178 19.51 -30.73 -38.00
C GLN A 178 20.76 -30.20 -38.72
N PHE A 179 21.23 -29.00 -38.38
CA PHE A 179 22.49 -28.45 -38.89
C PHE A 179 23.72 -29.21 -38.40
N LYS A 180 23.72 -29.66 -37.13
CA LYS A 180 24.79 -30.47 -36.57
C LYS A 180 24.85 -31.86 -37.22
N ALA A 181 23.69 -32.44 -37.57
CA ALA A 181 23.61 -33.70 -38.30
C ALA A 181 24.08 -33.56 -39.75
N SER A 182 23.70 -32.48 -40.45
CA SER A 182 24.12 -32.22 -41.84
C SER A 182 25.60 -31.83 -41.96
N ALA A 183 26.18 -31.17 -40.95
CA ALA A 183 27.62 -30.87 -40.89
C ALA A 183 28.50 -32.11 -40.68
N ARG A 184 27.94 -33.24 -40.23
CA ARG A 184 28.68 -34.49 -40.00
C ARG A 184 28.85 -35.36 -41.25
N GLU A 185 28.19 -35.03 -42.36
CA GLU A 185 28.15 -35.87 -43.57
C GLU A 185 29.03 -35.41 -44.75
N LYS A 186 29.76 -34.28 -44.67
CA LYS A 186 30.64 -33.83 -45.78
C LYS A 186 32.13 -33.80 -45.38
N PRO A 187 33.02 -34.54 -46.08
CA PRO A 187 34.46 -34.43 -45.90
C PRO A 187 35.01 -33.19 -46.61
N GLU A 188 36.08 -32.64 -46.04
CA GLU A 188 36.78 -31.42 -46.44
C GLU A 188 37.12 -31.37 -47.94
N SER A 189 36.48 -30.47 -48.69
CA SER A 189 37.11 -29.77 -49.80
C SER A 189 36.21 -28.64 -50.31
N GLN A 190 36.83 -27.47 -50.50
CA GLN A 190 36.29 -26.24 -51.12
C GLN A 190 35.36 -25.39 -50.25
N ALA A 191 35.98 -24.39 -49.61
CA ALA A 191 35.31 -23.23 -49.04
C ALA A 191 34.90 -22.28 -50.17
N GLU A 192 33.68 -22.46 -50.69
CA GLU A 192 32.90 -21.36 -51.26
C GLU A 192 31.83 -20.97 -50.25
N SER A 193 31.63 -19.67 -50.09
CA SER A 193 30.78 -19.05 -49.08
C SER A 193 29.29 -19.31 -49.36
N ASP A 194 28.79 -20.48 -49.00
CA ASP A 194 27.37 -20.67 -48.79
C ASP A 194 26.96 -19.86 -47.55
N GLY A 195 25.95 -18.99 -47.70
CA GLY A 195 25.45 -18.05 -46.69
C GLY A 195 24.81 -18.69 -45.45
N SER A 196 25.27 -19.87 -45.05
CA SER A 196 24.78 -20.67 -43.93
C SER A 196 25.83 -20.80 -42.82
N SER A 197 26.49 -19.69 -42.47
CA SER A 197 27.38 -19.65 -41.32
C SER A 197 26.56 -19.36 -40.06
N ILE A 198 26.57 -20.27 -39.09
CA ILE A 198 25.92 -20.07 -37.79
C ILE A 198 26.77 -19.08 -36.98
N VAL A 199 26.32 -17.83 -36.90
CA VAL A 199 26.97 -16.80 -36.07
C VAL A 199 26.34 -16.83 -34.68
N TYR A 200 27.09 -17.33 -33.69
CA TYR A 200 26.65 -17.34 -32.30
C TYR A 200 26.95 -15.99 -31.65
N GLN A 201 25.94 -15.13 -31.58
CA GLN A 201 26.06 -13.82 -30.94
C GLN A 201 25.60 -13.90 -29.47
N LEU A 202 26.57 -13.95 -28.55
CA LEU A 202 26.29 -13.87 -27.12
C LEU A 202 25.93 -12.42 -26.76
N SER A 203 24.66 -12.15 -26.47
CA SER A 203 24.22 -10.85 -25.97
C SER A 203 24.16 -10.87 -24.44
N TYR A 204 25.08 -10.14 -23.79
CA TYR A 204 25.00 -9.90 -22.35
C TYR A 204 23.98 -8.79 -22.07
N ARG A 205 23.05 -9.03 -21.14
CA ARG A 205 22.07 -8.02 -20.70
C ARG A 205 22.48 -7.43 -19.35
N PRO A 206 23.27 -6.34 -19.32
CA PRO A 206 23.78 -5.76 -18.08
C PRO A 206 22.66 -5.29 -17.14
N GLU A 207 21.52 -4.84 -17.68
CA GLU A 207 20.36 -4.42 -16.89
C GLU A 207 19.77 -5.56 -16.04
N GLN A 208 19.80 -6.80 -16.53
CA GLN A 208 19.28 -7.95 -15.78
C GLN A 208 20.19 -8.32 -14.61
N ALA A 209 21.51 -8.25 -14.82
CA ALA A 209 22.48 -8.46 -13.74
C ALA A 209 22.38 -7.34 -12.69
N ARG A 210 22.20 -6.08 -13.12
CA ARG A 210 21.99 -4.94 -12.22
C ARG A 210 20.69 -5.09 -11.44
N LEU A 211 19.59 -5.48 -12.10
CA LEU A 211 18.31 -5.76 -11.46
C LEU A 211 18.42 -6.86 -10.40
N ALA A 212 19.14 -7.95 -10.69
CA ALA A 212 19.35 -9.02 -9.71
C ALA A 212 20.11 -8.53 -8.46
N GLN A 213 21.10 -7.64 -8.64
CA GLN A 213 21.80 -7.02 -7.52
C GLN A 213 20.89 -6.08 -6.73
N THR A 214 20.10 -5.23 -7.39
CA THR A 214 19.18 -4.31 -6.70
C THR A 214 18.07 -5.06 -5.97
N THR A 215 17.56 -6.17 -6.52
CA THR A 215 16.61 -7.04 -5.81
C THR A 215 17.21 -7.58 -4.51
N ARG A 216 18.47 -8.03 -4.53
CA ARG A 216 19.16 -8.51 -3.33
C ARG A 216 19.35 -7.40 -2.29
N VAL A 217 19.69 -6.19 -2.73
CA VAL A 217 19.80 -5.02 -1.84
C VAL A 217 18.45 -4.66 -1.24
N ALA A 218 17.38 -4.64 -2.04
CA ALA A 218 16.02 -4.35 -1.56
C ALA A 218 15.51 -5.42 -0.57
N GLU A 219 15.87 -6.69 -0.76
CA GLU A 219 15.56 -7.75 0.21
C GLU A 219 16.24 -7.47 1.55
N LEU A 220 17.53 -7.15 1.53
CA LEU A 220 18.30 -6.81 2.74
C LEU A 220 17.74 -5.55 3.42
N GLU A 221 17.39 -4.52 2.66
CA GLU A 221 16.74 -3.31 3.16
C GLU A 221 15.40 -3.64 3.82
N SER A 222 14.56 -4.45 3.17
CA SER A 222 13.26 -4.85 3.74
C SER A 222 13.41 -5.60 5.05
N ARG A 223 14.45 -6.45 5.17
CA ARG A 223 14.76 -7.19 6.40
C ARG A 223 15.31 -6.26 7.47
N LEU A 224 16.16 -5.31 7.11
CA LEU A 224 16.71 -4.31 8.01
C LEU A 224 15.60 -3.40 8.54
N HIS A 225 14.71 -2.92 7.66
CA HIS A 225 13.54 -2.12 8.04
C HIS A 225 12.60 -2.87 9.01
N ARG A 226 12.40 -4.19 8.82
CA ARG A 226 11.64 -5.02 9.77
C ARG A 226 12.33 -5.13 11.14
N LEU A 227 13.67 -5.17 11.17
CA LEU A 227 14.41 -5.18 12.44
C LEU A 227 14.31 -3.81 13.12
N GLU A 228 14.42 -2.73 12.35
CA GLU A 228 14.29 -1.36 12.84
C GLU A 228 12.87 -1.04 13.33
N SER A 229 11.83 -1.56 12.69
CA SER A 229 10.45 -1.35 13.15
C SER A 229 10.18 -2.03 14.49
N VAL A 230 10.83 -3.18 14.73
CA VAL A 230 10.73 -3.91 16.01
C VAL A 230 11.58 -3.26 17.10
N LEU A 231 12.84 -2.90 16.80
CA LEU A 231 13.71 -2.23 17.78
C LEU A 231 13.31 -0.76 18.03
N GLY A 232 12.62 -0.15 17.06
CA GLY A 232 12.37 1.28 17.03
C GLY A 232 13.60 2.06 16.53
N THR A 233 13.36 3.11 15.76
CA THR A 233 14.40 4.03 15.25
C THR A 233 14.67 5.21 16.19
N SER A 234 13.86 5.38 17.23
CA SER A 234 13.93 6.54 18.13
C SER A 234 14.94 6.30 19.26
N ASN A 235 16.03 7.07 19.24
CA ASN A 235 16.97 7.13 20.35
C ASN A 235 16.28 7.59 21.65
N ASP A 236 15.23 8.42 21.56
CA ASP A 236 14.50 8.94 22.72
C ASP A 236 13.87 7.85 23.59
N LYS A 237 13.42 6.74 22.98
CA LYS A 237 12.89 5.61 23.74
C LYS A 237 14.01 4.87 24.46
N LEU A 238 15.18 4.75 23.81
CA LEU A 238 16.36 4.14 24.42
C LEU A 238 16.94 5.01 25.53
N THR A 239 16.98 6.34 25.38
CA THR A 239 17.44 7.25 26.43
C THR A 239 16.50 7.26 27.64
N ARG A 240 15.17 7.23 27.42
CA ARG A 240 14.18 7.03 28.50
C ARG A 240 14.33 5.69 29.21
N LEU A 241 14.61 4.61 28.47
CA LEU A 241 14.87 3.30 29.08
C LEU A 241 16.19 3.27 29.85
N ALA A 242 17.23 3.92 29.31
CA ALA A 242 18.54 4.01 29.92
C ALA A 242 18.51 4.85 31.20
N SER A 243 17.72 5.93 31.25
CA SER A 243 17.52 6.70 32.49
C SER A 243 16.76 5.91 33.55
N ALA A 244 15.75 5.12 33.17
CA ALA A 244 14.98 4.30 34.11
C ALA A 244 15.76 3.10 34.66
N THR A 245 16.69 2.54 33.89
CA THR A 245 17.44 1.32 34.26
C THR A 245 18.92 1.56 34.55
N SER A 246 19.41 2.80 34.40
CA SER A 246 20.83 3.18 34.48
C SER A 246 21.76 2.34 33.59
N LYS A 247 21.22 1.71 32.55
CA LYS A 247 21.91 0.76 31.67
C LYS A 247 21.78 1.20 30.21
N GLY A 248 22.89 1.20 29.48
CA GLY A 248 22.98 1.82 28.16
C GLY A 248 22.55 0.92 27.00
N THR A 249 22.66 -0.40 27.12
CA THR A 249 22.33 -1.33 26.02
C THR A 249 21.00 -2.05 26.22
N LEU A 250 20.25 -2.27 25.13
CA LEU A 250 18.97 -2.98 25.18
C LEU A 250 19.08 -4.40 25.78
N MET A 251 20.24 -5.05 25.61
CA MET A 251 20.49 -6.36 26.20
C MET A 251 20.65 -6.27 27.72
N GLU A 252 21.40 -5.29 28.21
CA GLU A 252 21.59 -5.09 29.65
C GLU A 252 20.31 -4.68 30.35
N THR A 253 19.48 -3.84 29.72
CA THR A 253 18.16 -3.47 30.24
C THR A 253 17.22 -4.68 30.29
N ALA A 254 17.20 -5.52 29.25
CA ALA A 254 16.41 -6.75 29.24
C ALA A 254 16.87 -7.74 30.32
N GLN A 255 18.18 -7.93 30.49
CA GLN A 255 18.73 -8.78 31.57
C GLN A 255 18.40 -8.22 32.95
N TYR A 256 18.47 -6.89 33.12
CA TYR A 256 18.08 -6.24 34.37
C TYR A 256 16.62 -6.48 34.70
N LEU A 257 15.72 -6.22 33.74
CA LEU A 257 14.29 -6.42 33.90
C LEU A 257 13.95 -7.89 34.15
N SER A 258 14.66 -8.82 33.50
CA SER A 258 14.51 -10.26 33.78
C SER A 258 14.94 -10.63 35.19
N ALA A 259 16.04 -10.04 35.69
CA ALA A 259 16.52 -10.29 37.04
C ALA A 259 15.58 -9.68 38.09
N THR A 260 15.09 -8.45 37.88
CA THR A 260 14.09 -7.83 38.76
C THR A 260 12.77 -8.58 38.72
N ALA A 261 12.31 -9.03 37.54
CA ALA A 261 11.13 -9.90 37.37
C ALA A 261 11.26 -11.22 38.14
N SER A 262 12.47 -11.78 38.21
CA SER A 262 12.72 -13.00 38.97
C SER A 262 12.76 -12.76 40.49
N LEU A 263 13.06 -11.53 40.91
CA LEU A 263 13.05 -11.11 42.32
C LEU A 263 11.66 -10.72 42.82
N LEU A 264 10.71 -10.49 41.90
CA LEU A 264 9.33 -10.15 42.21
C LEU A 264 8.61 -11.36 42.82
N ASP A 265 8.52 -11.38 44.14
CA ASP A 265 7.71 -12.33 44.91
C ASP A 265 6.26 -11.84 45.00
N SER A 266 5.30 -12.67 44.60
CA SER A 266 3.87 -12.33 44.59
C SER A 266 3.37 -11.95 45.99
N ALA A 267 3.87 -12.60 47.04
CA ALA A 267 3.45 -12.31 48.41
C ALA A 267 3.89 -10.91 48.87
N GLN A 268 5.05 -10.45 48.43
CA GLN A 268 5.53 -9.09 48.74
C GLN A 268 4.78 -8.03 47.94
N LEU A 269 4.41 -8.34 46.70
CA LEU A 269 3.57 -7.48 45.86
C LEU A 269 2.18 -7.29 46.47
N ASP A 270 1.53 -8.36 46.92
CA ASP A 270 0.21 -8.29 47.56
C ASP A 270 0.24 -7.41 48.83
N HIS A 271 1.33 -7.51 49.61
CA HIS A 271 1.52 -6.68 50.79
C HIS A 271 1.76 -5.20 50.44
N ILE A 272 2.52 -4.92 49.37
CA ILE A 272 2.74 -3.56 48.87
C ILE A 272 1.43 -2.99 48.29
N GLU A 273 0.64 -3.78 47.56
CA GLU A 273 -0.66 -3.41 47.03
C GLU A 273 -1.63 -3.04 48.15
N GLY A 274 -1.70 -3.84 49.22
CA GLY A 274 -2.51 -3.50 50.40
C GLY A 274 -2.11 -2.17 51.05
N ARG A 275 -0.80 -1.88 51.13
CA ARG A 275 -0.29 -0.60 51.64
C ARG A 275 -0.61 0.56 50.70
N LEU A 276 -0.47 0.36 49.38
CA LEU A 276 -0.81 1.36 48.37
C LEU A 276 -2.31 1.66 48.35
N SER A 277 -3.16 0.64 48.46
CA SER A 277 -4.61 0.81 48.57
C SER A 277 -4.99 1.62 49.81
N CYS A 278 -4.35 1.35 50.96
CA CYS A 278 -4.54 2.15 52.17
C CYS A 278 -4.05 3.60 52.00
N LEU A 279 -2.94 3.82 51.28
CA LEU A 279 -2.41 5.15 50.99
C LEU A 279 -3.34 5.91 50.04
N GLN A 280 -3.85 5.26 49.00
CA GLN A 280 -4.82 5.82 48.06
C GLN A 280 -6.09 6.25 48.79
N GLN A 281 -6.65 5.41 49.65
CA GLN A 281 -7.81 5.79 50.49
C GLN A 281 -7.51 7.03 51.34
N LYS A 282 -6.30 7.13 51.91
CA LYS A 282 -5.90 8.33 52.67
C LYS A 282 -5.75 9.56 51.77
N LEU A 283 -5.25 9.41 50.56
CA LEU A 283 -5.16 10.51 49.58
C LEU A 283 -6.55 10.97 49.13
N ASP A 284 -7.49 10.04 48.92
CA ASP A 284 -8.88 10.37 48.58
C ASP A 284 -9.53 11.16 49.72
N VAL A 285 -9.34 10.72 50.97
CA VAL A 285 -9.81 11.47 52.15
C VAL A 285 -9.17 12.86 52.24
N ILE A 286 -7.88 13.00 51.88
CA ILE A 286 -7.21 14.31 51.85
C ILE A 286 -7.77 15.17 50.70
N ALA A 287 -8.03 14.59 49.53
CA ALA A 287 -8.61 15.29 48.39
C ALA A 287 -10.03 15.77 48.69
N GLU A 288 -10.85 14.95 49.36
CA GLU A 288 -12.18 15.33 49.85
C GLU A 288 -12.10 16.45 50.89
N LYS A 289 -11.20 16.35 51.88
CA LYS A 289 -10.99 17.42 52.86
C LYS A 289 -10.49 18.71 52.22
N LYS A 290 -9.61 18.62 51.21
CA LYS A 290 -9.13 19.78 50.45
C LYS A 290 -10.27 20.44 49.67
N LYS A 291 -11.17 19.65 49.06
CA LYS A 291 -12.38 20.16 48.40
C LYS A 291 -13.31 20.87 49.39
N GLN A 292 -13.49 20.32 50.59
CA GLN A 292 -14.30 20.94 51.65
C GLN A 292 -13.69 22.27 52.12
N ILE A 293 -12.37 22.31 52.36
CA ILE A 293 -11.67 23.56 52.75
C ILE A 293 -11.80 24.63 51.64
N ALA A 294 -11.65 24.25 50.37
CA ALA A 294 -11.82 25.19 49.26
C ALA A 294 -13.26 25.74 49.14
N GLN A 295 -14.27 24.93 49.46
CA GLN A 295 -15.68 25.35 49.50
C GLN A 295 -15.99 26.25 50.71
N ASP A 296 -15.38 25.99 51.85
CA ASP A 296 -15.55 26.82 53.05
C ASP A 296 -14.84 28.19 52.89
N GLU A 297 -13.67 28.24 52.25
CA GLU A 297 -13.00 29.50 51.89
C GLU A 297 -13.78 30.36 50.88
N GLU A 298 -14.56 29.73 49.99
CA GLU A 298 -15.47 30.43 49.08
C GLU A 298 -16.72 30.97 49.80
N LYS A 299 -17.19 30.28 50.84
CA LYS A 299 -18.32 30.72 51.67
C LYS A 299 -17.96 31.83 52.64
N ASP A 300 -16.76 31.81 53.23
CA ASP A 300 -16.28 32.85 54.15
C ASP A 300 -15.92 34.18 53.44
N LYS A 301 -15.88 34.18 52.10
CA LYS A 301 -15.67 35.38 51.26
C LYS A 301 -16.95 36.01 50.71
N MET A 302 -18.13 35.44 51.02
CA MET A 302 -19.45 36.05 50.78
C MET A 302 -20.03 36.64 52.07
#